data_AF-A0A941N6B1-F1
#
_entry.id   AF-A0A941N6B1-F1
#
_cell.length_a   1.000
_cell.length_b   1.000
_cell.length_c   1.000
_cell.angle_alpha   90.00
_cell.angle_beta   90.00
_cell.angle_gamma   90.00
#
_symmetry.space_group_name_H-M   'P 1'
#
loop_
_entity.id
_entity.type
_entity.pdbx_description
1 polymer ?
#
loop_
_entity_poly.entity_id
_entity_poly.type
_entity_poly.pdbx_seq_one_letter_code
_entity_poly.pdbx_strand_id
1 'polypeptide(L)'
;MTVTADQMLIAAFVGCTLLALCVQLIARGLAQKPAGEDFEPGESVQGVRHPGESIGFVTRLLAGIFPQTRGGRQTLEMLFIRAGQFSISAAPRFLAVRNFVMLAVSGVFIYLGLQFGKQNPTLGTRLLAGGLIAVLLIWALPGLWIQVLASRRIERIRRSLPYILDMLSLCVSGSGSVRDAIGHVSRETHDTHPDTSTELTLVREQTDLATLDFALQQFSRRMDIPEVAGIVGLISQFQHLGVGAEAALHSYSDSLRLKWRQAAEERANSKTVKLLFPLALCLLPSMMMLLWGPAAVDLFRFMKDGGLAAVREQVSDQEGLDAARERTRTAVQTRAREAGARRQLPTVNASVEL
;
A
#
# COMPACT_ATOMS: atom_id res chain seq x y z
N MET A 1 26.88 2.49 -43.24
CA MET A 1 27.82 1.93 -42.25
C MET A 1 27.00 1.54 -41.04
N THR A 2 26.83 0.24 -40.85
CA THR A 2 25.93 -0.39 -39.86
C THR A 2 26.50 -0.24 -38.46
N VAL A 3 25.69 0.28 -37.54
CA VAL A 3 25.99 0.18 -36.11
C VAL A 3 25.91 -1.30 -35.75
N THR A 4 27.02 -1.90 -35.35
CA THR A 4 27.04 -3.30 -34.91
C THR A 4 26.24 -3.42 -33.61
N ALA A 5 25.48 -4.51 -33.47
CA ALA A 5 24.67 -4.80 -32.29
C ALA A 5 25.46 -4.64 -30.97
N ASP A 6 26.77 -4.89 -31.02
CA ASP A 6 27.71 -4.68 -29.91
C ASP A 6 27.74 -3.24 -29.39
N GLN A 7 27.72 -2.24 -30.28
CA GLN A 7 27.72 -0.83 -29.88
C GLN A 7 26.41 -0.44 -29.16
N MET A 8 25.29 -1.07 -29.53
CA MET A 8 23.99 -0.87 -28.88
C MET A 8 23.96 -1.53 -27.49
N LEU A 9 24.56 -2.72 -27.37
CA LEU A 9 24.64 -3.47 -26.13
C LEU A 9 25.54 -2.76 -25.12
N ILE A 10 26.69 -2.24 -25.56
CA ILE A 10 27.63 -1.47 -24.72
C ILE A 10 26.97 -0.18 -24.21
N ALA A 11 26.28 0.58 -25.07
CA ALA A 11 25.62 1.82 -24.64
C ALA A 11 24.50 1.57 -23.62
N ALA A 12 23.70 0.51 -23.82
CA ALA A 12 22.66 0.10 -22.86
C ALA A 12 23.28 -0.38 -21.54
N PHE A 13 24.38 -1.13 -21.60
CA PHE A 13 25.09 -1.61 -20.41
C PHE A 13 25.70 -0.47 -19.62
N VAL A 14 26.38 0.46 -20.29
CA VAL A 14 27.01 1.65 -19.66
C VAL A 14 25.95 2.58 -19.07
N GLY A 15 24.83 2.78 -19.76
CA GLY A 15 23.69 3.54 -19.21
C GLY A 15 23.08 2.88 -17.97
N CYS A 16 22.87 1.56 -18.00
CA CYS A 16 22.33 0.81 -16.87
C CYS A 16 23.30 0.76 -15.68
N THR A 17 24.61 0.59 -15.92
CA THR A 17 25.61 0.55 -14.85
C THR A 17 25.84 1.91 -14.21
N LEU A 18 25.86 2.99 -15.00
CA LEU A 18 25.92 4.36 -14.44
C LEU A 18 24.66 4.71 -13.66
N LEU A 19 23.47 4.31 -14.15
CA LEU A 19 22.22 4.54 -13.44
C LEU A 19 22.16 3.72 -12.15
N ALA A 20 22.57 2.45 -12.18
CA ALA A 20 22.68 1.59 -11.00
C ALA A 20 23.71 2.13 -9.99
N LEU A 21 24.86 2.61 -10.44
CA LEU A 21 25.91 3.19 -9.59
C LEU A 21 25.46 4.52 -8.97
N CYS A 22 24.76 5.37 -9.72
CA CYS A 22 24.14 6.59 -9.18
C CYS A 22 23.05 6.28 -8.15
N VAL A 23 22.20 5.28 -8.40
CA VAL A 23 21.19 4.81 -7.43
C VAL A 23 21.86 4.24 -6.18
N GLN A 24 22.95 3.47 -6.33
CA GLN A 24 23.72 2.96 -5.20
C GLN A 24 24.46 4.05 -4.41
N LEU A 25 24.98 5.09 -5.07
CA LEU A 25 25.61 6.23 -4.40
C LEU A 25 24.59 7.09 -3.66
N ILE A 26 23.39 7.29 -4.22
CA ILE A 26 22.27 7.91 -3.52
C ILE A 26 21.88 7.04 -2.32
N ALA A 27 21.70 5.73 -2.52
CA ALA A 27 21.36 4.81 -1.43
C ALA A 27 22.42 4.81 -0.31
N ARG A 28 23.72 4.87 -0.65
CA ARG A 28 24.84 4.92 0.30
C ARG A 28 25.01 6.27 0.98
N GLY A 29 24.88 7.38 0.23
CA GLY A 29 24.93 8.74 0.79
C GLY A 29 23.74 9.03 1.71
N LEU A 30 22.63 8.32 1.52
CA LEU A 30 21.45 8.37 2.40
C LEU A 30 21.48 7.32 3.52
N ALA A 31 22.21 6.22 3.34
CA ALA A 31 22.47 5.20 4.37
C ALA A 31 23.65 5.53 5.29
N GLN A 32 24.43 6.58 4.98
CA GLN A 32 25.26 7.24 5.98
C GLN A 32 24.31 7.86 7.01
N LYS A 33 23.97 7.04 8.02
CA LYS A 33 23.59 7.51 9.35
C LYS A 33 24.58 8.65 9.64
N PRO A 34 24.16 9.94 9.64
CA PRO A 34 25.03 10.96 10.20
C PRO A 34 25.32 10.41 11.59
N ALA A 35 26.61 10.26 11.90
CA ALA A 35 27.04 9.74 13.19
C ALA A 35 26.13 10.39 14.24
N GLY A 36 25.43 9.55 15.00
CA GLY A 36 24.93 10.04 16.27
C GLY A 36 26.20 10.51 16.96
N GLU A 37 26.39 11.82 17.01
CA GLU A 37 27.26 12.38 18.02
C GLU A 37 26.62 11.89 19.31
N ASP A 38 27.30 10.96 19.96
CA ASP A 38 26.97 10.53 21.30
C ASP A 38 26.90 11.81 22.13
N PHE A 39 25.67 12.23 22.44
CA PHE A 39 25.44 13.44 23.21
C PHE A 39 25.81 13.12 24.66
N GLU A 40 27.08 13.31 24.99
CA GLU A 40 27.56 13.35 26.37
C GLU A 40 26.96 14.58 27.07
N PRO A 41 26.15 14.41 28.13
CA PRO A 41 25.48 15.51 28.78
C PRO A 41 26.46 16.24 29.70
N GLY A 42 27.08 17.33 29.21
CA GLY A 42 27.94 18.15 30.07
C GLY A 42 28.64 19.35 29.43
N GLU A 43 28.70 19.49 28.10
CA GLU A 43 29.47 20.56 27.48
C GLU A 43 28.58 21.75 27.09
N SER A 44 28.88 22.90 27.69
CA SER A 44 28.22 24.19 27.45
C SER A 44 28.13 24.53 25.96
N VAL A 45 26.92 24.87 25.51
CA VAL A 45 26.59 25.34 24.15
C VAL A 45 27.27 26.68 23.86
N GLN A 46 28.57 26.64 23.57
CA GLN A 46 29.34 27.76 23.03
C GLN A 46 30.36 27.22 22.05
N GLY A 47 30.00 27.25 20.77
CA GLY A 47 30.95 27.00 19.68
C GLY A 47 30.43 26.07 18.60
N VAL A 48 29.28 26.36 17.98
CA VAL A 48 28.98 25.80 16.66
C VAL A 48 29.88 26.51 15.63
N ARG A 49 31.15 26.11 15.57
CA ARG A 49 32.08 26.47 14.52
C ARG A 49 31.66 25.68 13.28
N HIS A 50 31.06 26.35 12.30
CA HIS A 50 30.69 25.78 11.02
C HIS A 50 31.93 25.23 10.27
N PRO A 51 32.09 23.90 10.09
CA PRO A 51 33.14 23.36 9.24
C PRO A 51 32.52 23.14 7.85
N GLY A 52 32.80 24.05 6.91
CA GLY A 52 32.45 23.84 5.48
C GLY A 52 31.92 25.06 4.72
N GLU A 53 32.49 26.25 4.93
CA GLU A 53 32.11 27.48 4.22
C GLU A 53 32.35 27.45 2.70
N SER A 54 33.13 26.53 2.16
CA SER A 54 33.42 26.48 0.71
C SER A 54 32.32 25.83 -0.14
N ILE A 55 31.40 25.06 0.45
CA ILE A 55 30.34 24.34 -0.28
C ILE A 55 28.99 25.08 -0.21
N GLY A 56 28.83 26.04 0.71
CA GLY A 56 27.58 26.76 1.00
C GLY A 56 27.06 27.63 -0.15
N PHE A 57 27.96 28.19 -0.96
CA PHE A 57 27.58 29.05 -2.09
C PHE A 57 27.02 28.25 -3.28
N VAL A 58 27.70 27.14 -3.63
CA VAL A 58 27.30 26.26 -4.74
C VAL A 58 26.00 25.51 -4.39
N THR A 59 25.82 25.10 -3.14
CA THR A 59 24.56 24.50 -2.66
C THR A 59 23.38 25.47 -2.73
N ARG A 60 23.56 26.75 -2.40
CA ARG A 60 22.49 27.77 -2.54
C ARG A 60 22.14 28.08 -4.00
N LEU A 61 23.12 28.14 -4.89
CA LEU A 61 22.90 28.36 -6.32
C LEU A 61 22.20 27.17 -7.00
N LEU A 62 22.61 25.93 -6.69
CA LEU A 62 21.96 24.72 -7.23
C LEU A 62 20.56 24.45 -6.64
N ALA A 63 20.30 24.90 -5.41
CA ALA A 63 18.96 24.83 -4.81
C ALA A 63 17.98 25.86 -5.41
N GLY A 64 18.48 26.85 -6.16
CA GLY A 64 17.69 27.90 -6.82
C GLY A 64 17.18 27.55 -8.22
N ILE A 65 17.68 26.47 -8.84
CA ILE A 65 17.38 26.14 -10.26
C ILE A 65 15.94 25.62 -10.46
N PHE A 66 15.27 25.14 -9.41
CA PHE A 66 13.85 24.79 -9.46
C PHE A 66 13.09 25.47 -8.30
N PRO A 67 12.14 26.40 -8.59
CA PRO A 67 11.29 26.98 -7.57
C PRO A 67 10.33 25.91 -7.05
N GLN A 68 10.72 25.19 -6.00
CA GLN A 68 9.74 24.43 -5.22
C GLN A 68 8.84 25.42 -4.50
N THR A 69 7.53 25.27 -4.70
CA THR A 69 6.46 25.98 -4.02
C THR A 69 6.77 26.08 -2.52
N ARG A 70 6.58 27.25 -1.90
CA ARG A 70 6.89 27.49 -0.47
C ARG A 70 6.34 26.38 0.47
N GLY A 71 5.18 25.81 0.14
CA GLY A 71 4.59 24.68 0.88
C GLY A 71 5.39 23.38 0.79
N GLY A 72 5.98 23.04 -0.37
CA GLY A 72 6.75 21.79 -0.53
C GLY A 72 8.05 21.77 0.27
N ARG A 73 8.71 22.92 0.42
CA ARG A 73 9.89 23.07 1.29
C ARG A 73 9.53 22.90 2.77
N GLN A 74 8.43 23.50 3.22
CA GLN A 74 7.96 23.36 4.60
C GLN A 74 7.57 21.91 4.92
N THR A 75 6.88 21.22 4.01
CA THR A 75 6.55 19.80 4.19
C THR A 75 7.80 18.92 4.24
N LEU A 76 8.80 19.18 3.39
CA LEU A 76 10.07 18.46 3.40
C LEU A 76 10.86 18.72 4.69
N GLU A 77 10.98 19.97 5.13
CA GLU A 77 11.63 20.33 6.40
C GLU A 77 10.96 19.63 7.58
N MET A 78 9.62 19.61 7.60
CA MET A 78 8.86 18.94 8.65
C MET A 78 9.03 17.41 8.60
N LEU A 79 9.17 16.81 7.41
CA LEU A 79 9.51 15.39 7.25
C LEU A 79 10.94 15.08 7.72
N PHE A 80 11.91 15.97 7.50
CA PHE A 80 13.28 15.80 8.00
C PHE A 80 13.37 15.90 9.52
N ILE A 81 12.63 16.85 10.12
CA ILE A 81 12.48 16.96 11.58
C ILE A 81 11.84 15.67 12.13
N ARG A 82 10.76 15.19 11.51
CA ARG A 82 10.10 13.92 11.88
C ARG A 82 11.00 12.70 11.73
N ALA A 83 11.88 12.69 10.73
CA ALA A 83 12.86 11.62 10.50
C ALA A 83 14.01 11.60 11.53
N GLY A 84 14.08 12.54 12.47
CA GLY A 84 15.10 12.57 13.52
C GLY A 84 16.46 13.06 13.03
N GLN A 85 16.53 13.65 11.84
CA GLN A 85 17.76 14.26 11.33
C GLN A 85 17.73 15.75 11.67
N PHE A 86 18.17 16.11 12.89
CA PHE A 86 18.23 17.49 13.40
C PHE A 86 19.34 18.34 12.77
N SER A 87 19.69 18.09 11.52
CA SER A 87 20.67 18.88 10.81
C SER A 87 19.96 20.02 10.08
N ILE A 88 20.14 21.25 10.58
CA ILE A 88 19.80 22.53 9.94
C ILE A 88 20.37 22.66 8.50
N SER A 89 21.30 21.79 8.11
CA SER A 89 21.90 21.71 6.77
C SER A 89 21.59 20.44 5.97
N ALA A 90 20.82 19.48 6.50
CA ALA A 90 20.56 18.21 5.81
C ALA A 90 19.55 18.36 4.66
N ALA A 91 18.46 19.10 4.87
CA ALA A 91 17.48 19.36 3.83
C ALA A 91 18.07 20.05 2.57
N PRO A 92 18.88 21.13 2.68
CA PRO A 92 19.51 21.75 1.50
C PRO A 92 20.63 20.90 0.87
N ARG A 93 21.42 20.16 1.65
CA ARG A 93 22.44 19.24 1.09
C ARG A 93 21.80 18.09 0.32
N PHE A 94 20.70 17.52 0.84
CA PHE A 94 19.93 16.50 0.16
C PHE A 94 19.36 16.99 -1.17
N LEU A 95 18.78 18.20 -1.16
CA LEU A 95 18.23 18.81 -2.38
C LEU A 95 19.33 19.08 -3.41
N ALA A 96 20.52 19.50 -2.97
CA ALA A 96 21.66 19.78 -3.84
C ALA A 96 22.23 18.50 -4.47
N VAL A 97 22.43 17.43 -3.69
CA VAL A 97 22.88 16.13 -4.22
C VAL A 97 21.85 15.56 -5.20
N ARG A 98 20.56 15.64 -4.87
CA ARG A 98 19.47 15.21 -5.76
C ARG A 98 19.49 15.96 -7.08
N ASN A 99 19.57 17.30 -7.04
CA ASN A 99 19.59 18.14 -8.23
C ASN A 99 20.85 17.89 -9.06
N PHE A 100 22.01 17.71 -8.43
CA PHE A 100 23.27 17.42 -9.12
C PHE A 100 23.22 16.08 -9.87
N VAL A 101 22.70 15.01 -9.22
CA VAL A 101 22.52 13.71 -9.88
C VAL A 101 21.49 13.80 -11.01
N MET A 102 20.40 14.56 -10.83
CA MET A 102 19.38 14.75 -11.86
C MET A 102 19.96 15.46 -13.10
N LEU A 103 20.83 16.46 -12.90
CA LEU A 103 21.48 17.21 -13.96
C LEU A 103 22.55 16.36 -14.67
N ALA A 104 23.31 15.56 -13.92
CA ALA A 104 24.30 14.62 -14.47
C ALA A 104 23.63 13.52 -15.32
N VAL A 105 22.56 12.90 -14.83
CA VAL A 105 21.83 11.84 -15.55
C VAL A 105 21.15 12.41 -16.80
N SER A 106 20.51 13.58 -16.69
CA SER A 106 19.93 14.27 -17.85
C SER A 106 20.99 14.58 -18.92
N GLY A 107 22.15 15.11 -18.51
CA GLY A 107 23.27 15.40 -19.41
C GLY A 107 23.78 14.17 -20.16
N VAL A 108 23.92 13.02 -19.46
CA VAL A 108 24.34 11.75 -20.07
C VAL A 108 23.31 11.24 -21.09
N PHE A 109 22.02 11.29 -20.78
CA PHE A 109 20.96 10.83 -21.69
C PHE A 109 20.80 11.75 -22.91
N ILE A 110 20.95 13.08 -22.75
CA ILE A 110 20.96 14.03 -23.87
C ILE A 110 22.17 13.80 -24.76
N TYR A 111 23.37 13.59 -24.18
CA TYR A 111 24.58 13.29 -24.93
C TYR A 111 24.46 11.99 -25.74
N LEU A 112 23.98 10.90 -25.13
CA LEU A 112 23.70 9.66 -25.86
C LEU A 112 22.63 9.86 -26.94
N GLY A 113 21.55 10.57 -26.64
CA GLY A 113 20.47 10.85 -27.58
C GLY A 113 20.94 11.59 -28.83
N LEU A 114 21.84 12.57 -28.69
CA LEU A 114 22.41 13.33 -29.81
C LEU A 114 23.40 12.52 -30.65
N GLN A 115 24.21 11.66 -30.02
CA GLN A 115 25.19 10.84 -30.74
C GLN A 115 24.52 9.71 -31.53
N PHE A 116 23.53 9.02 -30.95
CA PHE A 116 22.81 7.94 -31.61
C PHE A 116 21.68 8.46 -32.53
N GLY A 117 21.13 9.65 -32.27
CA GLY A 117 20.09 10.28 -33.09
C GLY A 117 20.57 10.71 -34.48
N LYS A 118 21.86 11.04 -34.65
CA LYS A 118 22.46 11.35 -35.96
C LYS A 118 22.48 10.15 -36.91
N GLN A 119 22.49 8.93 -36.38
CA GLN A 119 22.58 7.71 -37.18
C GLN A 119 21.22 7.03 -37.35
N ASN A 120 20.33 7.07 -36.35
CA ASN A 120 18.98 6.53 -36.41
C ASN A 120 17.99 7.40 -35.60
N PRO A 121 17.03 8.10 -36.25
CA PRO A 121 16.13 9.03 -35.55
C PRO A 121 15.22 8.32 -34.54
N THR A 122 14.77 7.09 -34.81
CA THR A 122 13.90 6.30 -33.92
C THR A 122 14.58 5.85 -32.62
N LEU A 123 15.90 5.61 -32.64
CA LEU A 123 16.67 5.24 -31.44
C LEU A 123 16.97 6.46 -30.56
N GLY A 124 17.26 7.61 -31.18
CA GLY A 124 17.41 8.87 -30.47
C GLY A 124 16.15 9.23 -29.66
N THR A 125 14.96 9.08 -30.25
CA THR A 125 13.69 9.35 -29.56
C THR A 125 13.46 8.39 -28.37
N ARG A 126 13.78 7.10 -28.50
CA ARG A 126 13.64 6.11 -27.42
C ARG A 126 14.61 6.37 -26.26
N LEU A 127 15.85 6.76 -26.55
CA LEU A 127 16.84 7.11 -25.52
C LEU A 127 16.45 8.40 -24.78
N LEU A 128 15.95 9.40 -25.49
CA LEU A 128 15.42 10.62 -24.87
C LEU A 128 14.19 10.35 -24.01
N ALA A 129 13.27 9.49 -24.48
CA ALA A 129 12.10 9.06 -23.71
C ALA A 129 12.51 8.28 -22.44
N GLY A 130 13.50 7.38 -22.54
CA GLY A 130 14.06 6.67 -21.39
C GLY A 130 14.74 7.59 -20.37
N GLY A 131 15.47 8.60 -20.85
CA GLY A 131 16.08 9.64 -20.00
C GLY A 131 15.03 10.45 -19.25
N LEU A 132 13.91 10.78 -19.91
CA LEU A 132 12.81 11.51 -19.28
C LEU A 132 12.15 10.70 -18.15
N ILE A 133 11.99 9.39 -18.34
CA ILE A 133 11.49 8.46 -17.32
C ILE A 133 12.49 8.33 -16.16
N ALA A 134 13.78 8.22 -16.45
CA ALA A 134 14.83 8.13 -15.42
C ALA A 134 14.88 9.40 -14.54
N VAL A 135 14.78 10.58 -15.16
CA VAL A 135 14.71 11.87 -14.47
C VAL A 135 13.46 11.95 -13.59
N LEU A 136 12.31 11.48 -14.07
CA LEU A 136 11.07 11.43 -13.30
C LEU A 136 11.19 10.49 -12.09
N LEU A 137 11.80 9.31 -12.27
CA LEU A 137 12.05 8.35 -11.19
C LEU A 137 12.98 8.92 -10.12
N ILE A 138 14.09 9.55 -10.52
CA ILE A 138 15.05 10.19 -9.60
C ILE A 138 14.41 11.34 -8.81
N TRP A 139 13.42 12.02 -9.40
CA TRP A 139 12.69 13.06 -8.70
C TRP A 139 11.74 12.51 -7.63
N ALA A 140 11.04 11.40 -7.91
CA ALA A 140 10.00 10.83 -7.05
C ALA A 140 10.52 9.90 -5.94
N LEU A 141 11.48 9.01 -6.25
CA LEU A 141 12.05 8.02 -5.31
C LEU A 141 12.53 8.59 -3.97
N PRO A 142 13.39 9.62 -3.94
CA PRO A 142 13.92 10.17 -2.70
C PRO A 142 12.85 10.71 -1.74
N GLY A 143 11.81 11.35 -2.29
CA GLY A 143 10.70 11.89 -1.50
C GLY A 143 9.91 10.79 -0.80
N LEU A 144 9.59 9.72 -1.54
CA LEU A 144 8.92 8.54 -0.99
C LEU A 144 9.77 7.85 0.08
N TRP A 145 11.09 7.76 -0.12
CA TRP A 145 11.95 7.05 0.82
C TRP A 145 12.08 7.79 2.16
N ILE A 146 12.17 9.13 2.15
CA ILE A 146 12.16 9.93 3.37
C ILE A 146 10.82 9.81 4.10
N GLN A 147 9.70 9.81 3.38
CA GLN A 147 8.38 9.62 3.98
C GLN A 147 8.28 8.26 4.69
N VAL A 148 8.82 7.20 4.07
CA VAL A 148 8.88 5.87 4.68
C VAL A 148 9.78 5.88 5.93
N LEU A 149 10.92 6.55 5.89
CA LEU A 149 11.83 6.62 7.04
C LEU A 149 11.21 7.40 8.20
N ALA A 150 10.60 8.56 7.93
CA ALA A 150 9.87 9.35 8.91
C ALA A 150 8.71 8.56 9.53
N SER A 151 7.92 7.88 8.68
CA SER A 151 6.81 7.03 9.15
C SER A 151 7.29 5.89 10.03
N ARG A 152 8.42 5.26 9.70
CA ARG A 152 9.02 4.19 10.53
C ARG A 152 9.49 4.72 11.88
N ARG A 153 10.12 5.90 11.94
CA ARG A 153 10.54 6.52 13.20
C ARG A 153 9.35 6.90 14.07
N ILE A 154 8.35 7.56 13.49
CA ILE A 154 7.10 7.92 14.19
C ILE A 154 6.44 6.67 14.75
N GLU A 155 6.37 5.59 13.98
CA GLU A 155 5.79 4.33 14.44
C GLU A 155 6.61 3.70 15.58
N ARG A 156 7.95 3.77 15.56
CA ARG A 156 8.79 3.32 16.69
C ARG A 156 8.49 4.11 17.97
N ILE A 157 8.39 5.44 17.85
CA ILE A 157 8.02 6.32 18.98
C ILE A 157 6.60 6.00 19.45
N ARG A 158 5.68 5.71 18.52
CA ARG A 158 4.31 5.29 18.85
C ARG A 158 4.28 4.03 19.71
N ARG A 159 5.17 3.06 19.45
CA ARG A 159 5.24 1.78 20.20
C ARG A 159 5.74 1.96 21.62
N SER A 160 6.67 2.89 21.83
CA SER A 160 7.32 3.13 23.12
C SER A 160 6.50 4.04 24.04
N LEU A 161 5.54 4.79 23.48
CA LEU A 161 4.69 5.74 24.22
C LEU A 161 4.02 5.18 25.49
N PRO A 162 3.38 3.98 25.49
CA PRO A 162 2.79 3.42 26.71
C PRO A 162 3.84 3.17 27.81
N TYR A 163 4.99 2.59 27.45
CA TYR A 163 6.08 2.34 28.39
C TYR A 163 6.61 3.64 29.01
N ILE A 164 6.77 4.68 28.18
CA ILE A 164 7.25 5.99 28.62
C ILE A 164 6.24 6.65 29.56
N LEU A 165 4.93 6.50 29.29
CA LEU A 165 3.90 7.02 30.17
C LEU A 165 3.87 6.31 31.53
N ASP A 166 4.12 5.01 31.56
CA ASP A 166 4.21 4.25 32.82
C ASP A 166 5.44 4.68 33.64
N MET A 167 6.58 4.89 32.99
CA MET A 167 7.76 5.45 33.66
C MET A 167 7.53 6.89 34.11
N LEU A 168 6.84 7.70 33.30
CA LEU A 168 6.54 9.09 33.63
C LEU A 168 5.55 9.18 34.80
N SER A 169 4.53 8.33 34.85
CA SER A 169 3.60 8.28 35.99
C SER A 169 4.32 7.89 37.28
N LEU A 170 5.19 6.86 37.22
CA LEU A 170 6.01 6.45 38.36
C LEU A 170 6.94 7.59 38.85
N CYS A 171 7.58 8.29 37.91
CA CYS A 171 8.46 9.41 38.25
C CYS A 171 7.68 10.59 38.80
N VAL A 172 6.49 10.93 38.28
CA VAL A 172 5.69 12.06 38.78
C VAL A 172 5.18 11.83 40.20
N SER A 173 4.91 10.59 40.59
CA SER A 173 4.50 10.26 41.96
C SER A 173 5.62 10.38 43.00
N GLY A 174 6.87 10.12 42.59
CA GLY A 174 8.04 10.15 43.47
C GLY A 174 8.94 11.38 43.35
N SER A 175 8.91 12.09 42.21
CA SER A 175 9.75 13.25 41.90
C SER A 175 8.84 14.45 41.61
N GLY A 176 8.93 15.47 42.47
CA GLY A 176 7.93 16.53 42.62
C GLY A 176 7.69 17.47 41.42
N SER A 177 8.28 17.23 40.24
CA SER A 177 7.99 18.02 39.03
C SER A 177 7.97 17.16 37.77
N VAL A 178 7.00 17.43 36.89
CA VAL A 178 6.88 16.76 35.57
C VAL A 178 8.12 17.03 34.70
N ARG A 179 8.73 18.22 34.82
CA ARG A 179 9.98 18.57 34.12
C ARG A 179 11.10 17.60 34.51
N ASP A 180 11.22 17.29 35.79
CA ASP A 180 12.24 16.38 36.31
C ASP A 180 11.99 14.94 35.91
N ALA A 181 10.74 14.52 35.99
CA ALA A 181 10.30 13.22 35.49
C ALA A 181 10.66 13.04 33.99
N ILE A 182 10.39 14.02 33.13
CA ILE A 182 10.75 13.98 31.69
C ILE A 182 12.26 13.76 31.50
N GLY A 183 13.09 14.46 32.27
CA GLY A 183 14.55 14.31 32.16
C GLY A 183 15.08 12.99 32.72
N HIS A 184 14.44 12.42 33.74
CA HIS A 184 14.79 11.09 34.25
C HIS A 184 14.41 10.01 33.24
N VAL A 185 13.18 10.04 32.72
CA VAL A 185 12.68 9.07 31.75
C VAL A 185 13.46 9.15 30.43
N SER A 186 13.93 10.35 30.02
CA SER A 186 14.75 10.48 28.81
C SER A 186 16.08 9.73 28.95
N ARG A 187 16.74 9.82 30.11
CA ARG A 187 18.00 9.11 30.38
C ARG A 187 17.78 7.59 30.50
N GLU A 188 16.77 7.16 31.25
CA GLU A 188 16.48 5.73 31.44
C GLU A 188 16.09 5.03 30.13
N THR A 189 15.42 5.75 29.23
CA THR A 189 14.93 5.19 27.97
C THR A 189 15.97 5.26 26.84
N HIS A 190 17.15 5.85 27.08
CA HIS A 190 18.19 6.07 26.06
C HIS A 190 18.61 4.78 25.35
N ASP A 191 18.86 3.71 26.11
CA ASP A 191 19.35 2.45 25.56
C ASP A 191 18.24 1.59 24.94
N THR A 192 17.02 1.67 25.47
CA THR A 192 15.90 0.82 25.02
C THR A 192 15.16 1.44 23.84
N HIS A 193 14.87 2.75 23.88
CA HIS A 193 14.16 3.47 22.82
C HIS A 193 14.82 4.82 22.51
N PRO A 194 15.95 4.82 21.76
CA PRO A 194 16.75 6.03 21.51
C PRO A 194 15.95 7.12 20.78
N ASP A 195 15.09 6.75 19.82
CA ASP A 195 14.28 7.72 19.06
C ASP A 195 13.39 8.59 19.94
N THR A 196 12.83 8.00 21.02
CA THR A 196 11.93 8.72 21.92
C THR A 196 12.70 9.42 23.02
N SER A 197 13.78 8.82 23.52
CA SER A 197 14.71 9.47 24.45
C SER A 197 15.24 10.80 23.89
N THR A 198 15.64 10.84 22.60
CA THR A 198 16.08 12.09 21.96
C THR A 198 14.97 13.15 21.96
N GLU A 199 13.73 12.78 21.65
CA GLU A 199 12.62 13.76 21.67
C GLU A 199 12.29 14.25 23.09
N LEU A 200 12.31 13.37 24.11
CA LEU A 200 12.11 13.81 25.50
C LEU A 200 13.26 14.70 25.98
N THR A 201 14.49 14.41 25.57
CA THR A 201 15.67 15.25 25.89
C THR A 201 15.51 16.64 25.27
N LEU A 202 15.08 16.72 24.01
CA LEU A 202 14.75 17.99 23.36
C LEU A 202 13.60 18.74 24.07
N VAL A 203 12.59 18.02 24.55
CA VAL A 203 11.53 18.64 25.37
C VAL A 203 12.11 19.20 26.67
N ARG A 204 12.97 18.45 27.35
CA ARG A 204 13.63 18.90 28.59
C ARG A 204 14.44 20.18 28.35
N GLU A 205 15.29 20.19 27.34
CA GLU A 205 16.10 21.36 26.96
C GLU A 205 15.24 22.56 26.56
N GLN A 206 14.18 22.35 25.78
CA GLN A 206 13.24 23.42 25.42
C GLN A 206 12.50 23.98 26.64
N THR A 207 12.26 23.15 27.64
CA THR A 207 11.63 23.57 28.89
C THR A 207 12.60 24.43 29.72
N ASP A 208 13.91 24.26 29.57
CA ASP A 208 14.91 25.11 30.25
C ASP A 208 15.01 26.50 29.59
N LEU A 209 14.68 26.61 28.30
CA LEU A 209 14.63 27.87 27.55
C LEU A 209 13.27 28.58 27.58
N ALA A 210 12.17 27.83 27.76
CA ALA A 210 10.80 28.32 27.64
C ALA A 210 9.86 27.66 28.67
N THR A 211 8.53 27.80 28.50
CA THR A 211 7.55 27.11 29.37
C THR A 211 7.41 25.64 28.97
N LEU A 212 7.07 24.78 29.95
CA LEU A 212 6.79 23.36 29.68
C LEU A 212 5.67 23.18 28.66
N ASP A 213 4.60 23.97 28.77
CA ASP A 213 3.49 23.95 27.83
C ASP A 213 3.94 24.25 26.39
N PHE A 214 4.81 25.27 26.21
CA PHE A 214 5.38 25.56 24.90
C PHE A 214 6.24 24.41 24.37
N ALA A 215 7.11 23.83 25.19
CA ALA A 215 7.96 22.70 24.80
C ALA A 215 7.13 21.47 24.38
N LEU A 216 6.07 21.16 25.13
CA LEU A 216 5.14 20.07 24.84
C LEU A 216 4.32 20.33 23.57
N GLN A 217 3.86 21.57 23.35
CA GLN A 217 3.19 21.94 22.10
C GLN A 217 4.13 21.80 20.89
N GLN A 218 5.40 22.20 21.02
CA GLN A 218 6.38 21.99 19.95
C GLN A 218 6.62 20.50 19.71
N PHE A 219 6.68 19.68 20.76
CA PHE A 219 6.78 18.23 20.62
C PHE A 219 5.58 17.62 19.87
N SER A 220 4.35 18.01 20.23
CA SER A 220 3.15 17.60 19.50
C SER A 220 3.19 18.03 18.04
N ARG A 221 3.63 19.27 17.75
CA ARG A 221 3.73 19.78 16.38
C ARG A 221 4.79 19.06 15.56
N ARG A 222 5.93 18.69 16.16
CA ARG A 222 6.99 17.93 15.50
C ARG A 222 6.51 16.52 15.15
N MET A 223 5.94 15.82 16.12
CA MET A 223 5.54 14.42 16.00
C MET A 223 4.27 14.22 15.17
N ASP A 224 3.30 15.12 15.28
CA ASP A 224 2.03 15.13 14.52
C ASP A 224 1.30 13.78 14.56
N ILE A 225 1.24 13.19 15.76
CA ILE A 225 0.48 11.99 16.04
C ILE A 225 -0.54 12.27 17.14
N PRO A 226 -1.78 11.74 17.01
CA PRO A 226 -2.86 12.02 17.95
C PRO A 226 -2.56 11.51 19.36
N GLU A 227 -1.77 10.44 19.50
CA GLU A 227 -1.33 9.93 20.79
C GLU A 227 -0.46 10.93 21.55
N VAL A 228 0.46 11.62 20.87
CA VAL A 228 1.29 12.66 21.51
C VAL A 228 0.46 13.88 21.86
N ALA A 229 -0.43 14.30 20.97
CA ALA A 229 -1.33 15.43 21.24
C ALA A 229 -2.20 15.19 22.49
N GLY A 230 -2.70 13.96 22.66
CA GLY A 230 -3.44 13.56 23.86
C GLY A 230 -2.60 13.63 25.14
N ILE A 231 -1.36 13.15 25.10
CA ILE A 231 -0.43 13.23 26.25
C ILE A 231 -0.11 14.67 26.61
N VAL A 232 0.17 15.51 25.62
CA VAL A 232 0.47 16.93 25.83
C VAL A 232 -0.72 17.64 26.47
N GLY A 233 -1.94 17.36 26.00
CA GLY A 233 -3.16 17.89 26.60
C GLY A 233 -3.34 17.44 28.05
N LEU A 234 -3.10 16.17 28.35
CA LEU A 234 -3.16 15.63 29.71
C LEU A 234 -2.12 16.28 30.61
N ILE A 235 -0.86 16.31 30.20
CA ILE A 235 0.23 16.89 31.01
C ILE A 235 0.01 18.38 31.26
N SER A 236 -0.42 19.14 30.24
CA SER A 236 -0.74 20.57 30.38
C SER A 236 -1.88 20.81 31.38
N GLN A 237 -2.84 19.89 31.48
CA GLN A 237 -3.93 19.98 32.46
C GLN A 237 -3.46 19.76 33.91
N PHE A 238 -2.48 18.86 34.14
CA PHE A 238 -2.03 18.47 35.47
C PHE A 238 -0.78 19.23 35.97
N GLN A 239 -0.22 20.15 35.18
CA GLN A 239 0.99 20.90 35.54
C GLN A 239 0.87 21.73 36.84
N HIS A 240 -0.35 22.06 37.28
CA HIS A 240 -0.59 22.85 38.50
C HIS A 240 -1.14 22.04 39.67
N LEU A 241 -1.65 20.83 39.43
CA LEU A 241 -2.21 19.95 40.45
C LEU A 241 -1.39 18.66 40.46
N GLY A 242 -0.33 18.62 41.27
CA GLY A 242 0.54 17.44 41.40
C GLY A 242 -0.16 16.18 41.91
N VAL A 243 -1.43 16.27 42.34
CA VAL A 243 -2.24 15.14 42.81
C VAL A 243 -3.19 14.69 41.70
N GLY A 244 -3.08 13.42 41.29
CA GLY A 244 -3.97 12.80 40.29
C GLY A 244 -3.41 12.68 38.86
N ALA A 245 -2.24 13.27 38.58
CA ALA A 245 -1.55 13.14 37.29
C ALA A 245 -1.18 11.67 36.99
N GLU A 246 -0.75 10.92 38.02
CA GLU A 246 -0.40 9.50 37.91
C GLU A 246 -1.56 8.66 37.36
N ALA A 247 -2.75 8.77 37.96
CA ALA A 247 -3.92 8.00 37.58
C ALA A 247 -4.38 8.33 36.15
N ALA A 248 -4.30 9.61 35.75
CA ALA A 248 -4.64 10.04 34.40
C ALA A 248 -3.64 9.51 33.35
N LEU A 249 -2.33 9.57 33.64
CA LEU A 249 -1.29 9.01 32.77
C LEU A 249 -1.43 7.48 32.65
N HIS A 250 -1.72 6.79 33.75
CA HIS A 250 -1.89 5.34 33.75
C HIS A 250 -3.12 4.90 32.94
N SER A 251 -4.27 5.56 33.15
CA SER A 251 -5.49 5.34 32.36
C SER A 251 -5.28 5.61 30.86
N TYR A 252 -4.49 6.65 30.52
CA TYR A 252 -4.15 6.93 29.14
C TYR A 252 -3.18 5.88 28.55
N SER A 253 -2.19 5.41 29.31
CA SER A 253 -1.31 4.32 28.91
C SER A 253 -2.09 3.04 28.61
N ASP A 254 -3.06 2.68 29.45
CA ASP A 254 -3.94 1.53 29.22
C ASP A 254 -4.83 1.71 27.99
N SER A 255 -5.34 2.92 27.78
CA SER A 255 -6.09 3.27 26.56
C SER A 255 -5.24 3.12 25.30
N LEU A 256 -3.95 3.49 25.35
CA LEU A 256 -3.02 3.23 24.26
C LEU A 256 -2.81 1.72 24.07
N ARG A 257 -2.50 0.96 25.12
CA ARG A 257 -2.33 -0.49 25.02
C ARG A 257 -3.55 -1.18 24.40
N LEU A 258 -4.76 -0.75 24.76
CA LEU A 258 -6.00 -1.23 24.15
C LEU A 258 -6.07 -0.91 22.66
N LYS A 259 -5.83 0.34 22.27
CA LYS A 259 -5.81 0.77 20.85
C LYS A 259 -4.81 -0.03 20.01
N TRP A 260 -3.67 -0.37 20.60
CA TRP A 260 -2.63 -1.18 19.97
C TRP A 260 -3.08 -2.63 19.76
N ARG A 261 -3.76 -3.22 20.74
CA ARG A 261 -4.36 -4.57 20.63
C ARG A 261 -5.45 -4.60 19.55
N GLN A 262 -6.35 -3.62 19.55
CA GLN A 262 -7.40 -3.49 18.52
C GLN A 262 -6.80 -3.38 17.12
N ALA A 263 -5.78 -2.53 16.94
CA ALA A 263 -5.10 -2.41 15.64
C ALA A 263 -4.38 -3.71 15.22
N ALA A 264 -3.93 -4.53 16.17
CA ALA A 264 -3.37 -5.85 15.87
C ALA A 264 -4.46 -6.85 15.48
N GLU A 265 -5.61 -6.83 16.16
CA GLU A 265 -6.79 -7.66 15.86
C GLU A 265 -7.39 -7.32 14.49
N GLU A 266 -7.51 -6.04 14.14
CA GLU A 266 -7.96 -5.60 12.81
C GLU A 266 -7.02 -6.11 11.70
N ARG A 267 -5.71 -6.07 11.94
CA ARG A 267 -4.70 -6.61 11.01
C ARG A 267 -4.76 -8.13 10.92
N ALA A 268 -5.09 -8.83 12.00
CA ALA A 268 -5.29 -10.28 11.99
C ALA A 268 -6.57 -10.68 11.23
N ASN A 269 -7.67 -9.98 11.49
CA ASN A 269 -8.96 -10.27 10.86
C ASN A 269 -8.93 -9.96 9.35
N SER A 270 -8.30 -8.85 8.95
CA SER A 270 -8.14 -8.50 7.52
C SER A 270 -7.25 -9.47 6.75
N LYS A 271 -6.29 -10.14 7.39
CA LYS A 271 -5.52 -11.23 6.77
C LYS A 271 -6.38 -12.48 6.56
N THR A 272 -7.26 -12.81 7.49
CA THR A 272 -8.18 -13.97 7.38
C THR A 272 -9.11 -13.82 6.19
N VAL A 273 -9.70 -12.63 5.99
CA VAL A 273 -10.56 -12.35 4.83
C VAL A 273 -9.79 -12.47 3.50
N LYS A 274 -8.52 -12.07 3.46
CA LYS A 274 -7.68 -12.22 2.26
C LYS A 274 -7.36 -13.68 1.92
N LEU A 275 -7.42 -14.60 2.89
CA LEU A 275 -7.24 -16.03 2.66
C LEU A 275 -8.45 -16.69 1.99
N LEU A 276 -9.65 -16.12 2.15
CA LEU A 276 -10.87 -16.62 1.50
C LEU A 276 -10.83 -16.43 -0.02
N PHE A 277 -10.16 -15.39 -0.52
CA PHE A 277 -10.10 -15.11 -1.96
C PHE A 277 -9.45 -16.25 -2.78
N PRO A 278 -8.21 -16.69 -2.50
CA PRO A 278 -7.61 -17.81 -3.22
C PRO A 278 -8.36 -19.14 -3.00
N LEU A 279 -8.97 -19.32 -1.81
CA LEU A 279 -9.76 -20.52 -1.51
C LEU A 279 -11.04 -20.58 -2.37
N ALA A 280 -11.78 -19.47 -2.46
CA ALA A 280 -12.95 -19.35 -3.32
C ALA A 280 -12.60 -19.51 -4.81
N LEU A 281 -11.49 -18.90 -5.25
CA LEU A 281 -10.99 -19.03 -6.62
C LEU A 281 -10.62 -20.48 -6.98
N CYS A 282 -10.20 -21.30 -6.01
CA CYS A 282 -9.88 -22.71 -6.24
C CYS A 282 -11.13 -23.62 -6.19
N LEU A 283 -12.06 -23.33 -5.27
CA LEU A 283 -13.30 -24.10 -5.11
C LEU A 283 -14.27 -23.92 -6.28
N LEU A 284 -14.41 -22.71 -6.80
CA LEU A 284 -15.35 -22.40 -7.88
C LEU A 284 -15.11 -23.24 -9.16
N PRO A 285 -13.89 -23.28 -9.76
CA PRO A 285 -13.63 -24.10 -10.94
C PRO A 285 -13.70 -25.59 -10.61
N SER A 286 -13.27 -26.02 -9.41
CA SER A 286 -13.37 -27.42 -8.99
C SER A 286 -14.82 -27.89 -8.90
N MET A 287 -15.71 -27.06 -8.36
CA MET A 287 -17.14 -27.35 -8.28
C MET A 287 -17.81 -27.33 -9.66
N MET A 288 -17.43 -26.41 -10.55
CA MET A 288 -17.88 -26.45 -11.94
C MET A 288 -17.44 -27.73 -12.66
N MET A 289 -16.18 -28.15 -12.47
CA MET A 289 -15.65 -29.39 -13.05
C MET A 289 -16.42 -30.62 -12.55
N LEU A 290 -16.74 -30.66 -11.26
CA LEU A 290 -17.50 -31.76 -10.65
C LEU A 290 -18.94 -31.83 -11.18
N LEU A 291 -19.60 -30.67 -11.33
CA LEU A 291 -20.99 -30.60 -11.77
C LEU A 291 -21.13 -30.86 -13.29
N TRP A 292 -20.22 -30.32 -14.10
CA TRP A 292 -20.25 -30.48 -15.56
C TRP A 292 -19.62 -31.80 -16.03
N GLY A 293 -18.72 -32.39 -15.26
CA GLY A 293 -18.05 -33.65 -15.58
C GLY A 293 -19.00 -34.76 -16.07
N PRO A 294 -20.03 -35.16 -15.31
CA PRO A 294 -20.95 -36.21 -15.74
C PRO A 294 -21.79 -35.78 -16.95
N ALA A 295 -22.32 -34.56 -16.95
CA ALA A 295 -23.13 -34.05 -18.07
C ALA A 295 -22.35 -34.01 -19.39
N ALA A 296 -21.06 -33.66 -19.35
CA ALA A 296 -20.18 -33.67 -20.50
C ALA A 296 -19.90 -35.10 -21.01
N VAL A 297 -19.69 -36.06 -20.10
CA VAL A 297 -19.49 -37.48 -20.46
C VAL A 297 -20.75 -38.07 -21.08
N ASP A 298 -21.92 -37.79 -20.50
CA ASP A 298 -23.21 -38.26 -21.02
C ASP A 298 -23.50 -37.68 -22.41
N LEU A 299 -23.22 -36.39 -22.62
CA LEU A 299 -23.36 -35.74 -23.93
C LEU A 299 -22.40 -36.35 -24.96
N PHE A 300 -21.15 -36.62 -24.58
CA PHE A 300 -20.17 -37.23 -25.50
C PHE A 300 -20.54 -38.66 -25.89
N ARG A 301 -21.02 -39.46 -24.92
CA ARG A 301 -21.53 -40.83 -25.19
C ARG A 301 -22.73 -40.78 -26.13
N PHE A 302 -23.70 -39.91 -25.82
CA PHE A 302 -24.87 -39.70 -26.66
C PHE A 302 -24.50 -39.31 -28.09
N MET A 303 -23.51 -38.44 -28.28
CA MET A 303 -23.08 -38.03 -29.62
C MET A 303 -22.34 -39.14 -30.37
N LYS A 304 -21.43 -39.85 -29.69
CA LYS A 304 -20.58 -40.90 -30.30
C LYS A 304 -21.38 -42.14 -30.69
N ASP A 305 -22.33 -42.55 -29.86
CA ASP A 305 -23.11 -43.78 -30.09
C ASP A 305 -24.25 -43.55 -31.09
N GLY A 306 -24.21 -42.45 -31.85
CA GLY A 306 -25.24 -42.13 -32.82
C GLY A 306 -26.57 -41.80 -32.15
N GLY A 307 -26.56 -41.15 -30.98
CA GLY A 307 -27.78 -40.75 -30.26
C GLY A 307 -28.72 -39.86 -31.10
N LEU A 308 -28.20 -39.16 -32.10
CA LEU A 308 -29.01 -38.49 -33.13
C LEU A 308 -29.74 -39.48 -34.05
N ALA A 309 -29.15 -40.64 -34.35
CA ALA A 309 -29.83 -41.73 -35.03
C ALA A 309 -30.87 -42.39 -34.12
N ALA A 310 -30.55 -42.62 -32.84
CA ALA A 310 -31.51 -43.15 -31.86
C ALA A 310 -32.69 -42.20 -31.61
N VAL A 311 -32.44 -40.89 -31.53
CA VAL A 311 -33.50 -39.86 -31.42
C VAL A 311 -34.28 -39.73 -32.73
N ARG A 312 -33.63 -39.83 -33.89
CA ARG A 312 -34.32 -39.82 -35.18
C ARG A 312 -35.21 -41.05 -35.37
N GLU A 313 -34.75 -42.20 -34.91
CA GLU A 313 -35.52 -43.45 -34.91
C GLU A 313 -36.69 -43.37 -33.93
N GLN A 314 -36.49 -42.84 -32.71
CA GLN A 314 -37.59 -42.58 -31.77
C GLN A 314 -38.63 -41.58 -32.29
N VAL A 315 -38.20 -40.54 -33.01
CA VAL A 315 -39.12 -39.55 -33.61
C VAL A 315 -39.91 -40.18 -34.76
N SER A 316 -39.27 -40.96 -35.63
CA SER A 316 -39.97 -41.67 -36.71
C SER A 316 -40.93 -42.75 -36.21
N ASP A 317 -40.58 -43.46 -35.13
CA ASP A 317 -41.48 -44.44 -34.50
C ASP A 317 -42.69 -43.77 -33.85
N GLN A 318 -42.50 -42.60 -33.23
CA GLN A 318 -43.63 -41.81 -32.71
C GLN A 318 -44.55 -41.32 -33.84
N GLU A 319 -44.00 -40.78 -34.93
CA GLU A 319 -44.81 -40.39 -36.09
C GLU A 319 -45.61 -41.57 -36.68
N GLY A 320 -45.01 -42.76 -36.74
CA GLY A 320 -45.67 -43.97 -37.22
C GLY A 320 -46.85 -44.41 -36.33
N LEU A 321 -46.68 -44.34 -35.01
CA LEU A 321 -47.72 -44.66 -34.04
C LEU A 321 -48.87 -43.64 -34.06
N ASP A 322 -48.56 -42.36 -34.24
CA ASP A 322 -49.56 -41.30 -34.34
C ASP A 322 -50.36 -41.44 -35.65
N ALA A 323 -49.71 -41.76 -36.77
CA ALA A 323 -50.39 -42.06 -38.03
C ALA A 323 -51.28 -43.32 -37.92
N ALA A 324 -50.86 -44.34 -37.18
CA ALA A 324 -51.65 -45.55 -36.96
C ALA A 324 -52.90 -45.28 -36.10
N ARG A 325 -52.77 -44.44 -35.06
CA ARG A 325 -53.90 -43.97 -34.21
C ARG A 325 -54.90 -43.15 -35.02
N GLU A 326 -54.42 -42.34 -35.95
CA GLU A 326 -55.28 -41.53 -36.81
C GLU A 326 -56.08 -42.38 -37.80
N ARG A 327 -55.47 -43.44 -38.37
CA ARG A 327 -56.15 -44.45 -39.20
C ARG A 327 -57.19 -45.25 -38.44
N THR A 328 -56.90 -45.63 -37.20
CA THR A 328 -57.89 -46.34 -36.36
C THR A 328 -59.03 -45.41 -35.97
N ARG A 329 -58.76 -44.14 -35.63
CA ARG A 329 -59.81 -43.15 -35.39
C ARG A 329 -60.72 -42.96 -36.61
N THR A 330 -60.14 -42.79 -37.79
CA THR A 330 -60.92 -42.64 -39.04
C THR A 330 -61.70 -43.89 -39.40
N ALA A 331 -61.13 -45.09 -39.22
CA ALA A 331 -61.83 -46.36 -39.44
C ALA A 331 -62.97 -46.62 -38.43
N VAL A 332 -62.78 -46.22 -37.17
CA VAL A 332 -63.84 -46.27 -36.15
C VAL A 332 -64.94 -45.26 -36.49
N GLN A 333 -64.57 -44.08 -36.99
CA GLN A 333 -65.51 -43.04 -37.37
C GLN A 333 -66.33 -43.41 -38.62
N THR A 334 -65.73 -44.10 -39.59
CA THR A 334 -66.47 -44.65 -40.75
C THR A 334 -67.38 -45.81 -40.34
N ARG A 335 -66.93 -46.74 -39.51
CA ARG A 335 -67.81 -47.79 -38.96
C ARG A 335 -68.94 -47.24 -38.11
N ALA A 336 -68.71 -46.16 -37.36
CA ALA A 336 -69.77 -45.48 -36.61
C ALA A 336 -70.80 -44.81 -37.54
N ARG A 337 -70.35 -44.23 -38.67
CA ARG A 337 -71.26 -43.73 -39.72
C ARG A 337 -72.07 -44.85 -40.37
N GLU A 338 -71.46 -45.99 -40.68
CA GLU A 338 -72.14 -47.16 -41.25
C GLU A 338 -73.12 -47.82 -40.26
N ALA A 339 -72.78 -47.91 -38.98
CA ALA A 339 -73.66 -48.43 -37.94
C ALA A 339 -74.83 -47.48 -37.65
N GLY A 340 -74.60 -46.16 -37.74
CA GLY A 340 -75.66 -45.15 -37.71
C GLY A 340 -76.63 -45.30 -38.90
N ALA A 341 -76.12 -45.59 -40.09
CA ALA A 341 -76.94 -45.85 -41.28
C ALA A 341 -77.76 -47.14 -41.17
N ARG A 342 -77.24 -48.20 -40.52
CA ARG A 342 -77.98 -49.45 -40.29
C ARG A 342 -79.09 -49.35 -39.24
N ARG A 343 -79.03 -48.38 -38.31
CA ARG A 343 -80.09 -48.14 -37.31
C ARG A 343 -81.35 -47.47 -37.89
N GLN A 344 -81.32 -47.02 -39.14
CA GLN A 344 -82.48 -46.42 -39.83
C GLN A 344 -83.22 -47.38 -40.77
N LEU A 345 -82.85 -48.66 -40.85
CA LEU A 345 -83.62 -49.66 -41.60
C LEU A 345 -84.73 -50.26 -40.71
N PRO A 346 -86.02 -50.08 -41.06
CA PRO A 346 -87.15 -50.40 -40.19
C PRO A 346 -87.31 -51.90 -39.96
N THR A 347 -87.62 -52.27 -38.72
CA THR A 347 -88.09 -53.60 -38.33
C THR A 347 -89.42 -53.89 -39.03
N VAL A 348 -89.35 -54.57 -40.17
CA VAL A 348 -90.47 -55.37 -40.69
C VAL A 348 -90.56 -56.60 -39.79
N ASN A 349 -91.42 -56.54 -38.79
CA ASN A 349 -91.83 -57.73 -38.05
C ASN A 349 -93.24 -58.10 -38.50
N ALA A 350 -93.30 -59.26 -39.13
CA ALA A 350 -94.52 -59.97 -39.46
C ALA A 350 -95.03 -60.72 -38.22
N SER A 351 -96.33 -60.65 -37.99
CA SER A 351 -97.17 -61.58 -37.22
C SER A 351 -98.55 -61.41 -37.87
N VAL A 352 -99.04 -62.29 -38.76
CA VAL A 352 -99.54 -63.66 -38.52
C VAL A 352 -100.29 -63.76 -37.20
N GLU A 353 -101.63 -63.65 -37.25
CA GLU A 353 -102.55 -64.70 -36.78
C GLU A 353 -104.01 -64.36 -37.15
N LEU A 354 -104.67 -65.38 -37.71
CA LEU A 354 -106.10 -65.78 -37.67
C LEU A 354 -107.22 -64.77 -37.95
#